data_AF-A0A516X3C2-F1
#
_entry.id   AF-A0A516X3C2-F1
#
_cell.length_a   1.000
_cell.length_b   1.000
_cell.length_c   1.000
_cell.angle_alpha   90.00
_cell.angle_beta   90.00
_cell.angle_gamma   90.00
#
_symmetry.space_group_name_H-M   'P 1'
#
loop_
_entity.id
_entity.type
_entity.pdbx_description
1 polymer ?
#
loop_
_entity_poly.entity_id
_entity_poly.type
_entity_poly.pdbx_seq_one_letter_code
_entity_poly.pdbx_strand_id
1 'polypeptide(L)'
;MIVLADGAVNVNLVAPAEVRPKLQRLLLIAVGVGVILGMFFGVNFTWWAGVIVALVIAVPLVVIAVAGLRRNQSIEGTVLTSRSGPTRVVDLATAGSVAITVNRSRVDQAMLRADNVAVTLAVYSGERGRELPIDSVAALERGLREADTLARHEVIEPEADGSAGASVPDGPATMTELADLLKAHLRAEAVGTPLPERPLYKAIQATGGGGHAGATVTSAQVRAITG
;
A
#
# COMPACT_ATOMS: atom_id res chain seq x y z
N MET A 1 -11.91 -27.64 0.18
CA MET A 1 -12.51 -27.32 -1.14
C MET A 1 -12.06 -25.91 -1.48
N ILE A 2 -10.97 -25.77 -2.25
CA ILE A 2 -10.29 -24.49 -2.48
C ILE A 2 -10.94 -23.84 -3.69
N VAL A 3 -11.64 -22.74 -3.47
CA VAL A 3 -12.25 -21.93 -4.53
C VAL A 3 -11.12 -21.23 -5.28
N LEU A 4 -10.79 -21.71 -6.49
CA LEU A 4 -10.10 -20.93 -7.51
C LEU A 4 -11.16 -20.11 -8.26
N ALA A 5 -11.22 -18.79 -8.07
CA ALA A 5 -11.81 -17.83 -9.02
C ALA A 5 -11.69 -16.37 -8.54
N ASP A 6 -10.48 -15.82 -8.53
CA ASP A 6 -10.17 -14.45 -8.98
C ASP A 6 -8.65 -14.30 -8.83
N GLY A 7 -7.93 -14.17 -9.94
CA GLY A 7 -6.46 -14.12 -9.91
C GLY A 7 -5.97 -12.99 -9.00
N ALA A 8 -4.81 -13.19 -8.37
CA ALA A 8 -4.19 -12.22 -7.47
C ALA A 8 -4.23 -10.79 -8.05
N VAL A 9 -5.00 -9.91 -7.41
CA VAL A 9 -5.23 -8.54 -7.86
C VAL A 9 -4.07 -7.67 -7.42
N ASN A 10 -3.50 -6.91 -8.35
CA ASN A 10 -2.39 -6.02 -8.04
C ASN A 10 -2.87 -4.86 -7.16
N VAL A 11 -2.22 -4.62 -6.04
CA VAL A 11 -2.59 -3.56 -5.09
C VAL A 11 -1.51 -2.48 -5.01
N ASN A 12 -0.86 -2.21 -6.15
CA ASN A 12 0.13 -1.17 -6.24
C ASN A 12 -0.51 0.12 -6.79
N LEU A 13 -0.33 1.23 -6.07
CA LEU A 13 -0.67 2.56 -6.58
C LEU A 13 -0.08 2.81 -7.95
N VAL A 14 1.10 2.27 -8.23
CA VAL A 14 1.71 2.34 -9.55
C VAL A 14 1.86 0.97 -10.14
N ALA A 15 0.99 0.68 -11.13
CA ALA A 15 1.04 -0.55 -11.89
C ALA A 15 2.50 -0.81 -12.34
N PRO A 16 3.07 -1.98 -12.04
CA PRO A 16 4.46 -2.29 -12.36
C PRO A 16 4.79 -2.09 -13.85
N ALA A 17 3.80 -2.27 -14.73
CA ALA A 17 3.90 -2.04 -16.16
C ALA A 17 4.25 -0.59 -16.53
N GLU A 18 3.80 0.41 -15.75
CA GLU A 18 4.06 1.83 -16.02
C GLU A 18 5.47 2.26 -15.58
N VAL A 19 6.04 1.62 -14.55
CA VAL A 19 7.37 1.98 -14.01
C VAL A 19 8.49 1.21 -14.71
N ARG A 20 8.21 0.00 -15.20
CA ARG A 20 9.18 -0.87 -15.88
C ARG A 20 10.00 -0.15 -16.97
N PRO A 21 9.42 0.61 -17.92
CA PRO A 21 10.21 1.27 -18.96
C PRO A 21 11.12 2.38 -18.40
N LYS A 22 10.67 3.10 -17.36
CA LYS A 22 11.46 4.16 -16.73
C LYS A 22 12.63 3.58 -15.94
N LEU A 23 12.40 2.50 -15.19
CA LEU A 23 13.43 1.75 -14.46
C LEU A 23 14.46 1.11 -15.42
N GLN A 24 14.02 0.58 -16.55
CA GLN A 24 14.92 0.06 -17.60
C GLN A 24 15.80 1.16 -18.20
N ARG A 25 15.24 2.34 -18.48
CA ARG A 25 16.01 3.51 -18.95
C ARG A 25 17.04 3.95 -17.90
N LEU A 26 16.65 4.03 -16.63
CA LEU A 26 17.56 4.37 -15.55
C LEU A 26 18.71 3.36 -15.45
N LEU A 27 18.41 2.07 -15.58
CA LEU A 27 19.42 1.01 -15.56
C LEU A 27 20.38 1.11 -16.75
N LEU A 28 19.88 1.38 -17.97
CA LEU A 28 20.72 1.60 -19.15
C LEU A 28 21.63 2.82 -18.98
N ILE A 29 21.11 3.93 -18.45
CA ILE A 29 21.89 5.15 -18.18
C ILE A 29 22.97 4.85 -17.13
N ALA A 30 22.61 4.20 -16.03
CA ALA A 30 23.55 3.87 -14.96
C ALA A 30 24.69 2.97 -15.45
N VAL A 31 24.37 1.93 -16.23
CA VAL A 31 25.36 1.04 -16.84
C VAL A 31 26.23 1.81 -17.84
N GLY A 32 25.62 2.64 -18.70
CA GLY A 32 26.36 3.46 -19.66
C GLY A 32 27.36 4.41 -19.00
N VAL A 33 26.93 5.14 -17.96
CA VAL A 33 27.80 6.03 -17.19
C VAL A 33 28.94 5.25 -16.51
N GLY A 34 28.62 4.09 -15.90
CA GLY A 34 29.63 3.23 -15.29
C GLY A 34 30.68 2.74 -16.29
N VAL A 35 30.27 2.34 -17.49
CA VAL A 35 31.17 1.90 -18.56
C VAL A 35 32.05 3.05 -19.06
N ILE A 36 31.46 4.22 -19.33
CA ILE A 36 32.19 5.40 -19.83
C ILE A 36 33.25 5.85 -18.82
N LEU A 37 32.86 5.99 -17.54
CA LEU A 37 33.79 6.38 -16.48
C LEU A 37 34.83 5.29 -16.24
N GLY A 38 34.43 4.03 -16.17
CA GLY A 38 35.36 2.91 -16.00
C GLY A 38 36.41 2.85 -17.10
N MET A 39 36.00 3.04 -18.36
CA MET A 39 36.90 3.07 -19.50
C MET A 39 37.85 4.27 -19.44
N PHE A 40 37.32 5.46 -19.11
CA PHE A 40 38.13 6.67 -18.95
C PHE A 40 39.23 6.47 -17.89
N PHE A 41 38.86 5.97 -16.70
CA PHE A 41 39.82 5.74 -15.62
C PHE A 41 40.78 4.57 -15.92
N GLY A 42 40.30 3.54 -16.63
CA GLY A 42 41.11 2.39 -17.04
C GLY A 42 42.22 2.75 -18.02
N VAL A 43 41.95 3.66 -18.94
CA VAL A 43 42.91 4.15 -19.95
C VAL A 43 43.88 5.19 -19.37
N ASN A 44 43.39 6.12 -18.55
CA ASN A 44 44.21 7.23 -18.05
C ASN A 44 45.06 6.88 -16.82
N PHE A 45 44.64 5.89 -16.02
CA PHE A 45 45.35 5.51 -14.79
C PHE A 45 45.78 4.06 -14.86
N THR A 46 44.95 3.15 -14.35
CA THR A 46 45.18 1.70 -14.36
C THR A 46 43.87 0.99 -14.61
N TRP A 47 43.92 -0.15 -15.29
CA TRP A 47 42.71 -0.90 -15.62
C TRP A 47 41.90 -1.31 -14.37
N TRP A 48 42.57 -1.64 -13.26
CA TRP A 48 41.91 -1.94 -11.97
C TRP A 48 41.18 -0.72 -11.39
N ALA A 49 41.77 0.48 -11.46
CA ALA A 49 41.11 1.70 -11.01
C ALA A 49 39.83 1.97 -11.82
N GLY A 50 39.86 1.72 -13.13
CA GLY A 50 38.67 1.78 -13.99
C GLY A 50 37.55 0.83 -13.53
N VAL A 51 37.90 -0.42 -13.23
CA VAL A 51 36.93 -1.42 -12.74
C VAL A 51 36.31 -1.00 -11.41
N ILE A 52 37.12 -0.52 -10.46
CA ILE A 52 36.64 -0.09 -9.14
C ILE A 52 35.67 1.09 -9.28
N VAL A 53 36.02 2.11 -10.06
CA VAL A 53 35.16 3.28 -10.29
C VAL A 53 33.84 2.89 -10.95
N ALA A 54 33.90 2.05 -11.99
CA ALA A 54 32.70 1.55 -12.66
C ALA A 54 31.77 0.82 -11.69
N LEU A 55 32.34 -0.04 -10.85
CA LEU A 55 31.58 -0.86 -9.90
C LEU A 55 30.97 0.01 -8.79
N VAL A 56 31.73 0.92 -8.19
CA VAL A 56 31.27 1.81 -7.12
C VAL A 56 30.11 2.70 -7.57
N ILE A 57 30.11 3.14 -8.83
CA ILE A 57 29.04 4.00 -9.37
C ILE A 57 27.85 3.17 -9.86
N ALA A 58 28.10 2.12 -10.65
CA ALA A 58 27.03 1.37 -11.29
C ALA A 58 26.26 0.47 -10.30
N VAL A 59 26.95 -0.17 -9.35
CA VAL A 59 26.32 -1.16 -8.46
C VAL A 59 25.18 -0.56 -7.62
N PRO A 60 25.35 0.56 -6.89
CA PRO A 60 24.26 1.12 -6.09
C PRO A 60 23.04 1.48 -6.94
N LEU A 61 23.25 2.04 -8.13
CA LEU A 61 22.17 2.39 -9.06
C LEU A 61 21.43 1.15 -9.58
N VAL A 62 22.17 0.11 -9.97
CA VAL A 62 21.60 -1.17 -10.43
C VAL A 62 20.80 -1.82 -9.30
N VAL A 63 21.33 -1.83 -8.08
CA VAL A 63 20.64 -2.37 -6.91
C VAL A 63 19.31 -1.64 -6.67
N ILE A 64 19.29 -0.31 -6.71
CA ILE A 64 18.06 0.48 -6.54
C ILE A 64 17.04 0.18 -7.66
N ALA A 65 17.49 0.11 -8.91
CA ALA A 65 16.62 -0.18 -10.05
C ALA A 65 16.03 -1.59 -9.98
N VAL A 66 16.83 -2.60 -9.67
CA VAL A 66 16.37 -3.99 -9.51
C VAL A 66 15.44 -4.13 -8.30
N ALA A 67 15.77 -3.49 -7.18
CA ALA A 67 14.91 -3.46 -6.00
C ALA A 67 13.55 -2.84 -6.32
N GLY A 68 13.52 -1.76 -7.11
CA GLY A 68 12.29 -1.13 -7.59
C GLY A 68 11.46 -2.04 -8.50
N LEU A 69 12.11 -2.77 -9.41
CA LEU A 69 11.44 -3.71 -10.32
C LEU A 69 10.85 -4.94 -9.62
N ARG A 70 11.38 -5.31 -8.45
CA ARG A 70 10.86 -6.42 -7.65
C ARG A 70 9.61 -6.06 -6.84
N ARG A 71 9.34 -4.77 -6.62
CA ARG A 71 8.22 -4.30 -5.80
C ARG A 71 6.89 -4.67 -6.45
N ASN A 72 6.27 -5.71 -5.92
CA ASN A 72 4.91 -6.09 -6.28
C ASN A 72 4.09 -6.30 -5.01
N GLN A 73 2.85 -5.82 -5.00
CA GLN A 73 1.88 -6.05 -3.93
C GLN A 73 0.63 -6.63 -4.58
N SER A 74 0.11 -7.71 -4.02
CA SER A 74 -1.09 -8.36 -4.53
C SER A 74 -1.98 -8.83 -3.39
N ILE A 75 -3.28 -8.84 -3.62
CA ILE A 75 -4.27 -9.45 -2.74
C ILE A 75 -4.96 -10.61 -3.44
N GLU A 76 -5.13 -11.71 -2.73
CA GLU A 76 -5.88 -12.87 -3.17
C GLU A 76 -6.80 -13.30 -2.02
N GLY A 77 -8.11 -13.01 -2.14
CA GLY A 77 -9.07 -13.18 -1.04
C GLY A 77 -8.69 -12.34 0.17
N THR A 78 -8.40 -12.99 1.30
CA THR A 78 -7.95 -12.37 2.55
C THR A 78 -6.43 -12.24 2.65
N VAL A 79 -5.66 -12.80 1.71
CA VAL A 79 -4.21 -12.89 1.80
C VAL A 79 -3.54 -11.72 1.07
N LEU A 80 -2.85 -10.88 1.83
CA LEU A 80 -1.99 -9.81 1.34
C LEU A 80 -0.56 -10.31 1.15
N THR A 81 -0.05 -10.24 -0.08
CA THR A 81 1.34 -10.55 -0.42
C THR A 81 2.08 -9.30 -0.82
N SER A 82 3.24 -9.05 -0.19
CA SER A 82 4.13 -7.94 -0.50
C SER A 82 5.54 -8.44 -0.83
N ARG A 83 6.09 -7.97 -1.96
CA ARG A 83 7.42 -8.33 -2.48
C ARG A 83 8.34 -7.10 -2.63
N SER A 84 8.38 -6.22 -1.63
CA SER A 84 9.29 -5.04 -1.63
C SER A 84 10.65 -5.30 -0.95
N GLY A 85 11.11 -6.55 -0.92
CA GLY A 85 12.28 -7.02 -0.18
C GLY A 85 12.17 -8.52 0.06
N PRO A 86 12.19 -9.02 1.32
CA PRO A 86 11.70 -10.37 1.61
C PRO A 86 10.21 -10.45 1.28
N THR A 87 9.77 -11.59 0.72
CA THR A 87 8.35 -11.84 0.48
C THR A 87 7.65 -11.94 1.83
N ARG A 88 6.65 -11.09 2.07
CA ARG A 88 5.81 -11.11 3.26
C ARG A 88 4.40 -11.46 2.84
N VAL A 89 3.80 -12.40 3.55
CA VAL A 89 2.43 -12.86 3.35
C VAL A 89 1.71 -12.68 4.68
N VAL A 90 0.58 -11.99 4.66
CA VAL A 90 -0.27 -11.75 5.83
C VAL A 90 -1.69 -12.09 5.43
N ASP A 91 -2.33 -12.98 6.18
CA ASP A 91 -3.76 -13.21 6.08
C ASP A 91 -4.49 -12.18 6.95
N LEU A 92 -5.41 -11.44 6.35
CA LEU A 92 -6.22 -10.43 7.03
C LEU A 92 -7.12 -11.05 8.11
N ALA A 93 -7.54 -12.31 7.95
CA ALA A 93 -8.41 -12.98 8.91
C ALA A 93 -7.71 -13.27 10.25
N THR A 94 -6.40 -13.54 10.20
CA THR A 94 -5.58 -13.85 11.38
C THR A 94 -4.68 -12.69 11.79
N ALA A 95 -4.76 -11.55 11.11
CA ALA A 95 -3.89 -10.40 11.37
C ALA A 95 -4.16 -9.82 12.76
N GLY A 96 -3.10 -9.58 13.53
CA GLY A 96 -3.22 -9.05 14.89
C GLY A 96 -3.67 -7.58 14.91
N SER A 97 -3.38 -6.84 13.84
CA SER A 97 -3.77 -5.44 13.67
C SER A 97 -4.06 -5.12 12.21
N VAL A 98 -5.28 -4.63 11.93
CA VAL A 98 -5.67 -4.09 10.63
C VAL A 98 -6.22 -2.69 10.81
N ALA A 99 -5.57 -1.71 10.18
CA ALA A 99 -5.95 -0.31 10.34
C ALA A 99 -5.57 0.52 9.10
N ILE A 100 -6.35 1.56 8.80
CA ILE A 100 -5.91 2.59 7.84
C ILE A 100 -5.11 3.65 8.61
N THR A 101 -3.85 3.83 8.22
CA THR A 101 -2.98 4.90 8.72
C THR A 101 -2.86 6.01 7.68
N VAL A 102 -3.05 7.24 8.12
CA VAL A 102 -2.85 8.45 7.33
C VAL A 102 -1.54 9.10 7.76
N ASN A 103 -0.67 9.42 6.82
CA ASN A 103 0.54 10.19 7.08
C ASN A 103 0.45 11.52 6.32
N ARG A 104 0.40 12.62 7.07
CA ARG A 104 0.37 13.98 6.55
C ARG A 104 1.76 14.57 6.64
N SER A 105 2.45 14.62 5.51
CA SER A 105 3.83 15.10 5.42
C SER A 105 3.97 16.12 4.29
N ARG A 106 4.97 15.99 3.40
CA ARG A 106 4.99 16.74 2.13
C ARG A 106 3.91 16.25 1.16
N VAL A 107 3.51 14.99 1.32
CA VAL A 107 2.50 14.32 0.52
C VAL A 107 1.60 13.58 1.49
N ASP A 108 0.30 13.78 1.37
CA ASP A 108 -0.70 13.14 2.22
C ASP A 108 -0.95 11.74 1.68
N GLN A 109 -0.79 10.73 2.52
CA GLN A 109 -0.95 9.34 2.09
C GLN A 109 -1.86 8.57 3.04
N ALA A 110 -2.76 7.77 2.47
CA ALA A 110 -3.53 6.76 3.21
C ALA A 110 -2.95 5.38 2.90
N MET A 111 -2.70 4.59 3.94
CA MET A 111 -2.16 3.24 3.84
C MET A 111 -3.01 2.29 4.68
N LEU A 112 -3.43 1.16 4.11
CA LEU A 112 -3.93 0.04 4.88
C LEU A 112 -2.74 -0.74 5.44
N ARG A 113 -2.63 -0.86 6.76
CA ARG A 113 -1.62 -1.67 7.43
C ARG A 113 -2.27 -2.91 8.01
N ALA A 114 -1.67 -4.05 7.70
CA ALA A 114 -1.96 -5.35 8.28
C ALA A 114 -0.65 -5.92 8.83
N ASP A 115 -0.45 -5.83 10.15
CA ASP A 115 0.80 -6.17 10.84
C ASP A 115 2.06 -5.60 10.17
N ASN A 116 2.85 -6.46 9.50
CA ASN A 116 4.13 -6.13 8.86
C ASN A 116 4.01 -5.79 7.37
N VAL A 117 2.78 -5.72 6.84
CA VAL A 117 2.47 -5.37 5.46
C VAL A 117 1.69 -4.05 5.44
N ALA A 118 2.12 -3.14 4.57
CA ALA A 118 1.43 -1.88 4.33
C ALA A 118 1.15 -1.74 2.84
N VAL A 119 -0.10 -1.46 2.51
CA VAL A 119 -0.61 -1.22 1.16
C VAL A 119 -1.03 0.23 1.08
N THR A 120 -0.45 0.98 0.16
CA THR A 120 -0.83 2.39 -0.01
C THR A 120 -2.11 2.47 -0.82
N LEU A 121 -3.13 3.12 -0.27
CA LEU A 121 -4.46 3.28 -0.87
C LEU A 121 -4.54 4.54 -1.72
N ALA A 122 -3.96 5.64 -1.25
CA ALA A 122 -4.00 6.91 -1.95
C ALA A 122 -2.83 7.80 -1.53
N VAL A 123 -2.40 8.65 -2.46
CA VAL A 123 -1.34 9.63 -2.28
C VAL A 123 -1.80 10.95 -2.91
N TYR A 124 -1.93 12.00 -2.10
CA TYR A 124 -2.38 13.33 -2.51
C TYR A 124 -1.31 14.39 -2.25
N SER A 125 -1.22 15.34 -3.16
CA SER A 125 -0.43 16.55 -3.06
C SER A 125 -1.36 17.71 -3.40
N GLY A 126 -1.95 18.31 -2.36
CA GLY A 126 -3.01 19.30 -2.51
C GLY A 126 -4.27 18.69 -3.15
N GLU A 127 -4.76 19.30 -4.22
CA GLU A 127 -5.97 18.86 -4.96
C GLU A 127 -5.68 17.85 -6.08
N ARG A 128 -4.44 17.37 -6.18
CA ARG A 128 -4.05 16.32 -7.13
C ARG A 128 -3.55 15.12 -6.37
N GLY A 129 -3.78 13.93 -6.91
CA GLY A 129 -3.24 12.73 -6.31
C GLY A 129 -3.39 11.51 -7.19
N ARG A 130 -2.90 10.40 -6.68
CA ARG A 130 -3.10 9.08 -7.23
C ARG A 130 -3.78 8.22 -6.20
N GLU A 131 -4.92 7.68 -6.60
CA GLU A 131 -5.67 6.68 -5.86
C GLU A 131 -5.37 5.30 -6.45
N LEU A 132 -5.57 4.28 -5.62
CA LEU A 132 -5.47 2.90 -6.03
C LEU A 132 -6.58 2.59 -7.05
N PRO A 133 -6.33 1.77 -8.10
CA PRO A 133 -7.36 1.45 -9.09
C PRO A 133 -8.62 0.82 -8.47
N ILE A 134 -9.78 1.07 -9.09
CA ILE A 134 -11.09 0.57 -8.67
C ILE A 134 -11.07 -0.94 -8.38
N ASP A 135 -10.47 -1.74 -9.25
CA ASP A 135 -10.41 -3.21 -9.09
C ASP A 135 -9.66 -3.62 -7.83
N SER A 136 -8.56 -2.93 -7.54
CA SER A 136 -7.73 -3.18 -6.36
C SER A 136 -8.42 -2.74 -5.07
N VAL A 137 -9.12 -1.60 -5.09
CA VAL A 137 -9.93 -1.13 -3.95
C VAL A 137 -11.11 -2.08 -3.70
N ALA A 138 -11.76 -2.58 -4.75
CA ALA A 138 -12.83 -3.56 -4.66
C ALA A 138 -12.33 -4.91 -4.11
N ALA A 139 -11.14 -5.36 -4.52
CA ALA A 139 -10.52 -6.56 -3.97
C ALA A 139 -10.19 -6.41 -2.48
N LEU A 140 -9.70 -5.24 -2.05
CA LEU A 140 -9.46 -4.93 -0.64
C LEU A 140 -10.74 -4.88 0.19
N GLU A 141 -11.80 -4.23 -0.31
CA GLU A 141 -13.10 -4.19 0.37
C GLU A 141 -13.64 -5.60 0.60
N ARG A 142 -13.59 -6.44 -0.43
CA ARG A 142 -14.02 -7.84 -0.35
C ARG A 142 -13.18 -8.65 0.62
N GLY A 143 -11.85 -8.54 0.53
CA GLY A 143 -10.92 -9.25 1.41
C GLY A 143 -11.08 -8.86 2.88
N LEU A 144 -11.31 -7.57 3.17
CA LEU A 144 -11.59 -7.10 4.54
C LEU A 144 -12.93 -7.63 5.07
N ARG A 145 -13.97 -7.65 4.22
CA ARG A 145 -15.30 -8.15 4.60
C ARG A 145 -15.29 -9.66 4.86
N GLU A 146 -14.60 -10.42 4.00
CA GLU A 146 -14.40 -11.85 4.17
C GLU A 146 -13.58 -12.15 5.43
N ALA A 147 -12.46 -11.46 5.62
CA ALA A 147 -11.62 -11.59 6.82
C ALA A 147 -12.39 -11.33 8.12
N ASP A 148 -13.23 -10.28 8.16
CA ASP A 148 -14.08 -9.97 9.31
C ASP A 148 -15.07 -11.10 9.61
N THR A 149 -15.69 -11.69 8.57
CA THR A 149 -16.58 -12.85 8.76
C THR A 149 -15.84 -14.08 9.28
N LEU A 150 -14.64 -14.35 8.76
CA LEU A 150 -13.83 -15.50 9.19
C LEU A 150 -13.32 -15.34 10.62
N ALA A 151 -12.84 -14.16 10.99
CA ALA A 151 -12.39 -13.86 12.35
C ALA A 151 -13.51 -14.07 13.39
N ARG A 152 -14.76 -13.76 13.04
CA ARG A 152 -15.92 -14.03 13.92
C ARG A 152 -16.26 -15.51 14.06
N HIS A 153 -15.95 -16.33 13.05
CA HIS A 153 -16.23 -17.76 13.06
C HIS A 153 -15.15 -18.59 13.76
N GLU A 154 -13.92 -18.09 13.89
CA GLU A 154 -12.87 -18.73 14.70
C GLU A 154 -13.11 -18.53 16.21
N VAL A 155 -13.83 -17.46 16.60
CA VAL A 155 -14.29 -17.24 17.98
C VAL A 155 -15.50 -18.13 18.29
N ILE A 156 -15.27 -19.43 18.45
CA ILE A 156 -16.25 -20.39 18.99
C ILE A 156 -15.69 -20.94 20.32
N GLU A 157 -15.90 -20.20 21.41
CA GLU A 157 -16.61 -20.61 22.65
C GLU A 157 -16.48 -19.51 23.74
N PRO A 158 -17.46 -19.40 24.67
CA PRO A 158 -18.19 -18.15 24.86
C PRO A 158 -18.06 -17.55 26.27
N GLU A 159 -18.13 -16.23 26.37
CA GLU A 159 -18.79 -15.61 27.53
C GLU A 159 -19.64 -14.45 27.02
N ALA A 160 -20.94 -14.74 26.95
CA ALA A 160 -21.98 -13.77 26.75
C ALA A 160 -22.05 -12.89 27.99
N ASP A 161 -21.28 -11.81 28.01
CA ASP A 161 -21.72 -10.61 28.73
C ASP A 161 -22.22 -9.61 27.70
N GLY A 162 -23.52 -9.36 27.77
CA GLY A 162 -24.32 -8.62 26.80
C GLY A 162 -23.96 -7.14 26.74
N SER A 163 -22.79 -6.83 26.18
CA SER A 163 -22.41 -5.48 25.73
C SER A 163 -22.50 -5.38 24.21
N ALA A 164 -23.66 -5.75 23.68
CA ALA A 164 -24.10 -5.26 22.38
C ALA A 164 -24.12 -3.72 22.42
N GLY A 165 -23.16 -3.08 21.76
CA GLY A 165 -23.21 -1.64 21.48
C GLY A 165 -22.44 -0.72 22.42
N ALA A 166 -21.41 -1.18 23.13
CA ALA A 166 -20.45 -0.27 23.74
C ALA A 166 -19.54 0.33 22.65
N SER A 167 -20.02 1.42 22.06
CA SER A 167 -19.23 2.30 21.21
C SER A 167 -18.01 2.76 22.01
N VAL A 168 -16.83 2.15 21.78
CA VAL A 168 -15.56 2.76 22.18
C VAL A 168 -15.46 4.04 21.34
N PRO A 169 -15.60 5.24 21.93
CA PRO A 169 -15.91 6.43 21.14
C PRO A 169 -14.77 6.83 20.18
N ASP A 170 -13.53 6.40 20.46
CA ASP A 170 -12.34 6.85 19.74
C ASP A 170 -11.34 5.71 19.40
N GLY A 171 -11.82 4.47 19.31
CA GLY A 171 -11.00 3.31 18.94
C GLY A 171 -10.60 3.27 17.46
N PRO A 172 -9.56 2.47 17.08
CA PRO A 172 -9.25 2.22 15.69
C PRO A 172 -10.46 1.60 14.97
N ALA A 173 -10.70 2.02 13.72
CA ALA A 173 -11.81 1.51 12.93
C ALA A 173 -11.75 -0.02 12.76
N THR A 174 -12.90 -0.68 12.89
CA THR A 174 -13.04 -2.13 12.68
C THR A 174 -12.88 -2.51 11.21
N MET A 175 -12.55 -3.77 10.90
CA MET A 175 -12.41 -4.22 9.50
C MET A 175 -13.68 -4.00 8.68
N THR A 176 -14.86 -4.23 9.28
CA THR A 176 -16.17 -3.91 8.67
C THR A 176 -16.31 -2.42 8.36
N GLU A 177 -15.99 -1.53 9.30
CA GLU A 177 -16.06 -0.08 9.09
C GLU A 177 -15.10 0.37 7.98
N LEU A 178 -13.88 -0.17 7.97
CA LEU A 178 -12.91 0.09 6.91
C LEU A 178 -13.43 -0.39 5.54
N ALA A 179 -14.05 -1.58 5.46
CA ALA A 179 -14.66 -2.08 4.25
C ALA A 179 -15.80 -1.18 3.76
N ASP A 180 -16.65 -0.68 4.67
CA ASP A 180 -17.74 0.24 4.31
C ASP A 180 -17.22 1.61 3.85
N LEU A 181 -16.09 2.09 4.39
CA LEU A 181 -15.39 3.27 3.88
C LEU A 181 -14.89 3.07 2.45
N LEU A 182 -14.25 1.93 2.16
CA LEU A 182 -13.78 1.61 0.81
C LEU A 182 -14.94 1.45 -0.17
N LYS A 183 -16.05 0.84 0.27
CA LYS A 183 -17.28 0.72 -0.52
C LYS A 183 -17.91 2.07 -0.83
N ALA A 184 -17.95 2.99 0.14
CA ALA A 184 -18.42 4.36 -0.08
C ALA A 184 -17.51 5.08 -1.09
N HIS A 185 -16.19 4.88 -1.00
CA HIS A 185 -15.24 5.44 -1.96
C HIS A 185 -15.46 4.92 -3.38
N LEU A 186 -15.63 3.61 -3.56
CA LEU A 186 -15.93 2.99 -4.86
C LEU A 186 -17.20 3.56 -5.49
N ARG A 187 -18.25 3.79 -4.68
CA ARG A 187 -19.49 4.42 -5.16
C ARG A 187 -19.25 5.86 -5.62
N ALA A 188 -18.51 6.64 -4.84
CA ALA A 188 -18.19 8.02 -5.20
C ALA A 188 -17.38 8.08 -6.51
N GLU A 189 -16.41 7.18 -6.67
CA GLU A 189 -15.61 7.11 -7.90
C GLU A 189 -16.45 6.68 -9.12
N ALA A 190 -17.33 5.69 -8.95
CA ALA A 190 -18.23 5.23 -10.02
C ALA A 190 -19.18 6.32 -10.53
N VAL A 191 -19.56 7.28 -9.68
CA VAL A 191 -20.41 8.43 -10.03
C VAL A 191 -19.58 9.64 -10.52
N GLY A 192 -18.25 9.56 -10.48
CA GLY A 192 -17.37 10.64 -10.92
C GLY A 192 -17.28 11.80 -9.94
N THR A 193 -17.52 11.55 -8.64
CA THR A 193 -17.43 12.55 -7.58
C THR A 193 -16.05 13.23 -7.56
N PRO A 194 -16.00 14.58 -7.46
CA PRO A 194 -14.75 15.32 -7.40
C PRO A 194 -13.95 14.95 -6.14
N LEU A 195 -12.63 15.09 -6.22
CA LEU A 195 -11.71 14.63 -5.18
C LEU A 195 -12.07 15.10 -3.74
N PRO A 196 -12.40 16.38 -3.48
CA PRO A 196 -12.71 16.85 -2.13
C PRO A 196 -13.91 16.17 -1.48
N GLU A 197 -14.80 15.61 -2.30
CA GLU A 197 -16.02 14.96 -1.85
C GLU A 197 -15.83 13.45 -1.63
N ARG A 198 -14.69 12.88 -2.08
CA ARG A 198 -14.41 11.45 -1.97
C ARG A 198 -14.18 11.01 -0.51
N PRO A 199 -14.76 9.88 -0.07
CA PRO A 199 -14.62 9.38 1.30
C PRO A 199 -13.17 9.20 1.79
N LEU A 200 -12.29 8.64 0.97
CA LEU A 200 -10.86 8.51 1.33
C LEU A 200 -10.16 9.85 1.52
N TYR A 201 -10.49 10.85 0.67
CA TYR A 201 -9.95 12.19 0.81
C TYR A 201 -10.44 12.84 2.11
N LYS A 202 -11.74 12.75 2.40
CA LYS A 202 -12.32 13.22 3.67
C LYS A 202 -11.70 12.53 4.88
N ALA A 203 -11.43 11.24 4.81
CA ALA A 203 -10.78 10.49 5.89
C ALA A 203 -9.39 11.01 6.19
N ILE A 204 -8.59 11.29 5.15
CA ILE A 204 -7.26 11.88 5.31
C ILE A 204 -7.34 13.27 5.93
N GLN A 205 -8.28 14.09 5.48
CA GLN A 205 -8.45 15.46 5.98
C GLN A 205 -8.95 15.51 7.43
N ALA A 206 -9.86 14.60 7.78
CA ALA A 206 -10.38 14.43 9.14
C ALA A 206 -9.33 13.87 10.11
N THR A 207 -8.38 13.08 9.60
CA THR A 207 -7.34 12.47 10.45
C THR A 207 -6.25 13.49 10.75
N GLY A 208 -6.19 14.00 12.00
CA GLY A 208 -5.16 14.92 12.53
C GLY A 208 -3.74 14.63 12.03
N GLY A 209 -2.92 15.67 11.85
CA GLY A 209 -1.52 15.52 11.44
C GLY A 209 -0.69 14.85 12.52
N GLY A 210 -0.71 13.52 12.56
CA GLY A 210 0.24 12.73 13.34
C GLY A 210 1.62 12.93 12.72
N GLY A 211 2.65 13.09 13.57
CA GLY A 211 4.04 13.11 13.10
C GLY A 211 4.44 11.81 12.40
N HIS A 212 5.73 11.51 12.30
CA HIS A 212 6.30 10.40 11.52
C HIS A 212 5.67 8.99 11.71
N ALA A 213 4.88 8.76 12.76
CA ALA A 213 4.14 7.52 12.99
C ALA A 213 2.82 7.38 12.18
N GLY A 214 2.31 8.47 11.60
CA GLY A 214 0.98 8.52 10.98
C GLY A 214 -0.14 8.40 12.01
N ALA A 215 -1.33 8.90 11.68
CA ALA A 215 -2.51 8.83 12.51
C ALA A 215 -3.47 7.77 11.98
N THR A 216 -4.05 6.98 12.87
CA THR A 216 -4.96 5.89 12.50
C THR A 216 -6.38 6.41 12.37
N VAL A 217 -7.09 5.95 11.33
CA VAL A 217 -8.51 6.27 11.13
C VAL A 217 -9.34 5.59 12.21
N THR A 218 -10.18 6.38 12.90
CA THR A 218 -11.03 5.90 14.01
C THR A 218 -12.42 5.53 13.53
N SER A 219 -13.12 4.69 14.31
CA SER A 219 -14.53 4.33 14.04
C SER A 219 -15.44 5.57 13.93
N ALA A 220 -15.22 6.58 14.78
CA ALA A 220 -15.97 7.83 14.74
C ALA A 220 -15.76 8.59 13.42
N GLN A 221 -14.53 8.64 12.92
CA GLN A 221 -14.22 9.26 11.64
C GLN A 221 -14.87 8.52 10.48
N VAL A 222 -14.81 7.18 10.47
CA VAL A 222 -15.48 6.39 9.43
C VAL A 222 -16.96 6.70 9.41
N ARG A 223 -17.62 6.63 10.57
CA ARG A 223 -19.07 6.85 10.69
C ARG A 223 -19.49 8.25 10.25
N ALA A 224 -18.69 9.27 10.55
CA ALA A 224 -18.95 10.64 10.12
C ALA A 224 -18.82 10.84 8.60
N ILE A 225 -18.11 9.95 7.91
CA ILE A 225 -17.86 10.02 6.47
C ILE A 225 -18.85 9.14 5.68
N THR A 226 -19.25 8.00 6.25
CA THR A 226 -20.11 7.01 5.57
C THR A 226 -21.59 7.10 5.94
N GLY A 227 -21.94 7.73 7.07
CA GLY A 227 -23.32 8.00 7.50
C GLY A 227 -23.91 9.23 6.82
#